data_AF-A0A9E0MF82-F1
#
_entry.id   AF-A0A9E0MF82-F1
#
_cell.length_a   1.000
_cell.length_b   1.000
_cell.length_c   1.000
_cell.angle_alpha   90.00
_cell.angle_beta   90.00
_cell.angle_gamma   90.00
#
_symmetry.space_group_name_H-M   'P 1'
#
loop_
_entity.id
_entity.type
_entity.pdbx_description
1 polymer ?
#
loop_
_entity_poly.entity_id
_entity_poly.type
_entity_poly.pdbx_seq_one_letter_code
_entity_poly.pdbx_strand_id
1 'polypeptide(L)'
;MQKQLTVLNQDPELLRVHTPQDIEFLVKESEVLTGIAGRLFVIAGADRLAYRAFWYPMGLKVERLDQGGVPVTAEQLQPWEFQDHHLVDALRARQLFTPSVALPG
;
A
#
# COMPACT_ATOMS: atom_id res chain seq x y z
N MET A 1 0.55 9.40 -19.31
CA MET A 1 -0.02 9.04 -17.99
C MET A 1 -0.05 7.51 -17.79
N GLN A 2 1.05 6.80 -18.11
CA GLN A 2 1.12 5.32 -18.16
C GLN A 2 2.40 4.77 -17.50
N LYS A 3 2.95 5.40 -16.46
CA LYS A 3 4.18 4.91 -15.81
C LYS A 3 3.95 4.04 -14.58
N GLN A 4 2.72 3.94 -14.08
CA GLN A 4 2.46 3.28 -12.79
C GLN A 4 1.99 1.82 -12.91
N LEU A 5 1.67 1.34 -14.12
CA LEU A 5 1.11 0.00 -14.35
C LEU A 5 2.12 -1.04 -14.86
N THR A 6 3.33 -0.65 -15.27
CA THR A 6 4.36 -1.61 -15.69
C THR A 6 4.95 -2.38 -14.50
N VAL A 7 4.71 -1.93 -13.27
CA VAL A 7 5.25 -2.53 -12.03
C VAL A 7 4.45 -3.76 -11.58
N LEU A 8 3.25 -4.02 -12.12
CA LEU A 8 2.50 -5.24 -11.79
C LEU A 8 2.84 -6.44 -12.70
N ASN A 9 3.60 -6.22 -13.80
CA ASN A 9 4.03 -7.24 -14.76
C ASN A 9 5.54 -7.58 -14.72
N GLN A 10 6.28 -6.90 -13.84
CA GLN A 10 7.62 -7.30 -13.41
C GLN A 10 7.42 -7.57 -11.92
N ASP A 11 7.48 -8.82 -11.44
CA ASP A 11 7.32 -9.11 -10.01
C ASP A 11 8.32 -8.24 -9.23
N PRO A 12 7.90 -7.10 -8.64
CA PRO A 12 8.82 -6.28 -7.88
C PRO A 12 9.19 -7.13 -6.69
N GLU A 13 10.42 -7.02 -6.20
CA GLU A 13 10.77 -7.66 -4.94
C GLU A 13 9.76 -7.19 -3.88
N LEU A 14 8.89 -8.11 -3.44
CA LEU A 14 7.84 -7.83 -2.49
C LEU A 14 8.45 -7.88 -1.09
N LEU A 15 8.43 -6.74 -0.43
CA LEU A 15 8.90 -6.60 0.94
C LEU A 15 7.75 -6.90 1.90
N ARG A 16 7.98 -7.76 2.88
CA ARG A 16 7.00 -8.01 3.94
C ARG A 16 6.90 -6.78 4.85
N VAL A 17 5.70 -6.37 5.21
CA VAL A 17 5.46 -5.33 6.21
C VAL A 17 5.44 -5.98 7.60
N HIS A 18 6.15 -5.41 8.58
CA HIS A 18 6.34 -6.06 9.88
C HIS A 18 5.48 -5.46 10.99
N THR A 19 5.30 -4.14 10.99
CA THR A 19 4.55 -3.41 12.02
C THR A 19 3.56 -2.42 11.39
N PRO A 20 2.45 -2.09 12.07
CA PRO A 20 1.55 -1.04 11.61
C PRO A 20 2.26 0.31 11.39
N GLN A 21 3.27 0.62 12.22
CA GLN A 21 4.10 1.83 12.10
C GLN A 21 4.92 1.85 10.81
N ASP A 22 5.31 0.67 10.28
CA ASP A 22 6.01 0.59 9.00
C ASP A 22 5.15 1.14 7.86
N ILE A 23 3.81 1.04 7.94
CA ILE A 23 2.92 1.46 6.85
C ILE A 23 3.05 2.97 6.61
N GLU A 24 3.02 3.78 7.68
CA GLU A 24 3.24 5.23 7.58
C GLU A 24 4.62 5.54 7.00
N PHE A 25 5.66 4.92 7.56
CA PHE A 25 7.03 5.11 7.11
C PHE A 25 7.18 4.78 5.62
N LEU A 26 6.68 3.61 5.20
CA LEU A 26 6.77 3.12 3.83
C LEU A 26 6.00 4.03 2.87
N VAL A 27 4.82 4.53 3.25
CA VAL A 27 4.09 5.52 2.44
C VAL A 27 4.95 6.75 2.25
N LYS A 28 5.51 7.32 3.31
CA LYS A 28 6.32 8.54 3.23
C LYS A 28 7.61 8.34 2.45
N GLU A 29 8.28 7.21 2.64
CA GLU A 29 9.44 6.82 1.85
C GLU A 29 9.11 6.78 0.36
N SER A 30 8.04 6.09 -0.04
CA SER A 30 7.61 5.99 -1.44
C SER A 30 7.30 7.37 -2.04
N GLU A 31 6.62 8.22 -1.29
CA GLU A 31 6.31 9.60 -1.71
C GLU A 31 7.58 10.41 -1.95
N VAL A 32 8.58 10.31 -1.06
CA VAL A 32 9.87 10.99 -1.19
C VAL A 32 10.67 10.46 -2.38
N LEU A 33 10.72 9.14 -2.57
CA LEU A 33 11.54 8.52 -3.62
C LEU A 33 10.95 8.68 -5.02
N THR A 34 9.61 8.70 -5.15
CA THR A 34 8.94 8.68 -6.45
C THR A 34 8.26 9.99 -6.82
N GLY A 35 8.01 10.87 -5.85
CA GLY A 35 7.16 12.04 -6.01
C GLY A 35 5.67 11.73 -6.21
N ILE A 36 5.26 10.46 -6.06
CA ILE A 36 3.88 10.00 -6.25
C ILE A 36 3.23 9.77 -4.88
N ALA A 37 2.05 10.34 -4.68
CA ALA A 37 1.28 10.20 -3.44
C ALA A 37 0.82 8.75 -3.22
N GLY A 38 0.95 8.28 -1.98
CA GLY A 38 0.53 6.96 -1.54
C GLY A 38 1.46 5.81 -1.95
N ARG A 39 1.17 4.64 -1.38
CA ARG A 39 1.93 3.39 -1.63
C ARG A 39 1.02 2.19 -1.79
N LEU A 40 1.45 1.25 -2.64
CA LEU A 40 0.77 -0.02 -2.86
C LEU A 40 1.09 -1.03 -1.75
N PHE A 41 0.06 -1.73 -1.32
CA PHE A 41 0.14 -2.87 -0.41
C PHE A 41 -0.64 -4.04 -1.01
N VAL A 42 -0.13 -5.25 -0.81
CA VAL A 42 -0.73 -6.48 -1.32
C VAL A 42 -0.91 -7.44 -0.16
N ILE A 43 -2.13 -7.96 0.00
CA ILE A 43 -2.42 -9.05 0.91
C ILE A 43 -2.16 -10.36 0.16
N ALA A 44 -1.19 -11.13 0.61
CA ALA A 44 -0.88 -12.46 0.11
C ALA A 44 -2.03 -13.43 0.45
N GLY A 45 -2.67 -13.94 -0.60
CA GLY A 45 -3.77 -14.89 -0.58
C GLY A 45 -4.07 -15.34 -2.02
N ALA A 46 -5.07 -16.19 -2.21
CA ALA A 46 -5.44 -16.66 -3.55
C ALA A 46 -5.80 -15.50 -4.51
N ASP A 47 -6.49 -14.49 -3.98
CA ASP A 47 -6.97 -13.35 -4.76
C ASP A 47 -5.97 -12.18 -4.86
N ARG A 48 -4.84 -12.24 -4.13
CA ARG A 48 -3.81 -11.19 -4.04
C ARG A 48 -4.39 -9.77 -4.02
N LEU A 49 -5.14 -9.43 -2.98
CA LEU A 49 -5.84 -8.15 -2.91
C LEU A 49 -4.86 -6.98 -2.84
N ALA A 50 -5.03 -6.01 -3.73
CA ALA A 50 -4.21 -4.81 -3.80
C ALA A 50 -4.91 -3.61 -3.15
N TYR A 51 -4.13 -2.82 -2.44
CA TYR A 51 -4.57 -1.61 -1.75
C TYR A 51 -3.60 -0.47 -2.03
N ARG A 52 -4.10 0.75 -2.04
CA ARG A 52 -3.28 1.98 -2.04
C ARG A 52 -3.58 2.77 -0.78
N ALA A 53 -2.58 2.94 0.06
CA ALA A 53 -2.69 3.74 1.27
C ALA A 53 -2.05 5.12 1.04
N PHE A 54 -2.73 6.16 1.51
CA PHE A 54 -2.25 7.53 1.56
C PHE A 54 -2.23 7.97 3.02
N TRP A 55 -1.15 8.62 3.44
CA TRP A 55 -0.98 9.02 4.83
C TRP A 55 -0.92 10.55 4.93
N TYR A 56 -1.80 11.12 5.74
CA TYR A 56 -1.92 12.56 5.95
C TYR A 56 -1.73 12.91 7.43
N PRO A 57 -1.42 14.18 7.77
CA PRO A 57 -1.23 14.59 9.16
C PRO A 57 -2.43 14.32 10.09
N MET A 58 -3.65 14.24 9.54
CA MET A 58 -4.91 14.14 10.29
C MET A 58 -5.73 12.87 9.97
N GLY A 59 -5.09 11.88 9.35
CA GLY A 59 -5.75 10.62 9.01
C GLY A 59 -5.08 9.92 7.83
N LEU A 60 -5.72 8.86 7.37
CA LEU A 60 -5.26 8.12 6.20
C LEU A 60 -6.43 7.80 5.29
N LYS A 61 -6.12 7.61 4.01
CA LYS A 61 -7.06 7.10 3.03
C LYS A 61 -6.57 5.74 2.55
N VAL A 62 -7.44 4.75 2.54
CA VAL A 62 -7.14 3.44 1.99
C VAL A 62 -8.07 3.17 0.82
N GLU A 63 -7.50 2.88 -0.34
CA GLU A 63 -8.24 2.45 -1.52
C GLU A 63 -8.03 0.95 -1.74
N ARG A 64 -9.10 0.19 -1.93
CA ARG A 64 -9.01 -1.17 -2.47
C ARG A 64 -9.01 -1.08 -3.99
N LEU A 65 -8.04 -1.72 -4.63
CA LEU A 65 -7.87 -1.68 -6.08
C LEU A 65 -8.40 -2.96 -6.72
N ASP A 66 -8.91 -2.85 -7.94
CA ASP A 66 -9.11 -4.00 -8.82
C ASP A 66 -7.79 -4.45 -9.47
N GLN A 67 -7.84 -5.48 -10.31
CA GLN A 67 -6.67 -5.99 -11.03
C GLN A 67 -6.07 -4.96 -12.01
N GLY A 68 -6.84 -3.94 -12.42
CA GLY A 68 -6.38 -2.84 -13.25
C GLY A 68 -5.75 -1.68 -12.46
N GLY A 69 -5.66 -1.79 -11.13
CA GLY A 69 -5.16 -0.72 -10.26
C GLY A 69 -6.15 0.43 -10.07
N VAL A 70 -7.43 0.23 -10.40
CA VAL A 70 -8.49 1.23 -10.25
C VAL A 70 -9.15 1.07 -8.88
N PRO A 71 -9.36 2.17 -8.12
CA PRO A 71 -10.07 2.10 -6.85
C PRO A 71 -11.51 1.59 -7.01
N VAL A 72 -11.83 0.49 -6.33
CA VAL A 72 -13.19 -0.06 -6.22
C VAL A 72 -13.87 0.45 -4.96
N THR A 73 -13.12 0.62 -3.88
CA THR A 73 -13.57 1.26 -2.64
C THR A 73 -12.51 2.23 -2.14
N ALA A 74 -12.94 3.23 -1.37
CA ALA A 74 -12.07 4.20 -0.72
C ALA A 74 -12.62 4.53 0.67
N GLU A 75 -11.78 4.33 1.69
CA GLU A 75 -12.11 4.55 3.09
C GLU A 75 -11.22 5.67 3.63
N GLN A 76 -11.83 6.61 4.35
CA GLN A 76 -11.13 7.66 5.11
C GLN A 76 -11.14 7.23 6.56
N LEU A 77 -9.96 7.09 7.16
CA LEU A 77 -9.81 6.51 8.49
C LEU A 77 -9.00 7.45 9.37
N GLN A 78 -9.44 7.57 10.61
CA GLN A 78 -8.64 8.11 11.70
C GLN A 78 -7.55 7.09 12.10
N PRO A 79 -6.45 7.54 12.74
CA PRO A 79 -5.36 6.64 13.14
C PRO A 79 -5.81 5.48 14.05
N TRP A 80 -6.82 5.70 14.90
CA TRP A 80 -7.38 4.66 15.76
C TRP A 80 -8.27 3.68 14.98
N GLU A 81 -9.06 4.16 14.01
CA GLU A 81 -9.88 3.30 13.14
C GLU A 81 -9.02 2.39 12.26
N PHE A 82 -7.83 2.87 11.87
CA PHE A 82 -6.91 2.05 11.07
C PHE A 82 -6.39 0.82 11.81
N GLN A 83 -6.34 0.83 13.14
CA GLN A 83 -5.87 -0.32 13.93
C GLN A 83 -6.76 -1.56 13.79
N ASP A 84 -8.01 -1.34 13.39
CA ASP A 84 -9.04 -2.38 13.17
C ASP A 84 -9.28 -2.62 11.67
N HIS A 85 -8.47 -2.02 10.79
CA HIS A 85 -8.61 -2.17 9.34
C HIS A 85 -7.99 -3.48 8.82
N HIS A 86 -8.55 -4.04 7.74
CA HIS A 86 -8.11 -5.33 7.16
C HIS A 86 -6.62 -5.40 6.77
N LEU A 87 -5.99 -4.26 6.46
CA LEU A 87 -4.55 -4.19 6.22
C LEU A 87 -3.75 -4.56 7.49
N VAL A 88 -4.21 -4.12 8.66
CA VAL A 88 -3.58 -4.45 9.94
C VAL A 88 -3.82 -5.92 10.29
N ASP A 89 -4.99 -6.47 9.97
CA ASP A 89 -5.25 -7.90 10.16
C ASP A 89 -4.36 -8.76 9.27
N ALA A 90 -4.20 -8.40 8.00
CA ALA A 90 -3.27 -9.06 7.08
C ALA A 90 -1.82 -8.95 7.56
N LEU A 91 -1.43 -7.81 8.12
CA LEU A 91 -0.11 -7.63 8.74
C LEU A 91 0.08 -8.58 9.92
N ARG A 92 -0.89 -8.66 10.83
CA ARG A 92 -0.87 -9.59 11.98
C ARG A 92 -0.77 -11.05 11.52
N ALA A 93 -1.44 -11.38 10.42
CA ALA A 93 -1.36 -12.69 9.76
C ALA A 93 -0.06 -12.92 8.96
N ARG A 94 0.86 -11.94 8.91
CA ARG A 94 2.11 -11.95 8.11
C ARG A 94 1.88 -12.11 6.61
N GLN A 95 0.74 -11.63 6.14
CA GLN A 95 0.30 -11.68 4.74
C GLN A 95 0.39 -10.32 4.06
N LEU A 96 0.85 -9.25 4.73
CA LEU A 96 0.96 -7.94 4.11
C LEU A 96 2.34 -7.71 3.48
N PHE A 97 2.35 -7.33 2.21
CA PHE A 97 3.54 -7.03 1.43
C PHE A 97 3.41 -5.67 0.72
N THR A 98 4.53 -5.10 0.29
CA THR A 98 4.58 -3.91 -0.55
C THR A 98 5.68 -4.06 -1.61
N PRO A 99 5.51 -3.53 -2.83
CA PRO A 99 6.62 -3.44 -3.78
C PRO A 99 7.81 -2.67 -3.19
N SER A 100 9.02 -3.15 -3.45
CA SER A 100 10.23 -2.36 -3.24
C SER A 100 10.20 -1.10 -4.12
N VAL A 101 10.63 0.02 -3.56
CA VAL A 101 10.68 1.31 -4.25
C VAL A 101 12.14 1.76 -4.29
N ALA A 102 12.65 2.07 -5.48
CA ALA A 102 14.01 2.56 -5.68
C ALA A 102 13.98 3.94 -6.33
N LEU A 103 15.04 4.72 -6.11
CA LEU A 103 15.26 5.97 -6.84
C LEU A 103 15.30 5.69 -8.35
N PRO A 104 14.64 6.50 -9.19
CA PRO A 104 14.93 6.46 -10.62
C PRO A 104 16.39 6.89 -10.82
N GLY A 105 17.20 5.99 -11.38
CA GLY A 105 18.58 6.27 -11.78
C GLY A 105 18.70 7.21 -12.97
#